data_AF-A0A556PGF8-F1
#
_entry.id   AF-A0A556PGF8-F1
#
_cell.length_a   1.000
_cell.length_b   1.000
_cell.length_c   1.000
_cell.angle_alpha   90.00
_cell.angle_beta   90.00
_cell.angle_gamma   90.00
#
_symmetry.space_group_name_H-M   'P 1'
#
loop_
_entity.id
_entity.type
_entity.pdbx_description
1 polymer ?
#
loop_
_entity_poly.entity_id
_entity_poly.type
_entity_poly.pdbx_seq_one_letter_code
_entity_poly.pdbx_strand_id
1 'polypeptide(L)'
;MLIIGALIIPFFIYALIIHIKFSRSENSKNEKGKIILAKSAKYALPVFPVGWLALELYHRIITIIPYETYRDAIWVLVMLLFTIYGFSIRHYTRRRVFENQEVFGK
;
A
#
# COMPACT_ATOMS: atom_id res chain seq x y z
N MET A 1 -12.19 15.64 -6.78
CA MET A 1 -11.06 14.80 -6.33
C MET A 1 -10.68 15.02 -4.86
N LEU A 2 -10.82 16.23 -4.31
CA LEU A 2 -10.51 16.54 -2.90
C LEU A 2 -11.19 15.63 -1.85
N ILE A 3 -12.47 15.27 -2.04
CA ILE A 3 -13.21 14.43 -1.08
C ILE A 3 -12.63 13.00 -1.01
N ILE A 4 -12.29 12.43 -2.17
CA ILE A 4 -11.70 11.09 -2.27
C ILE A 4 -10.29 11.08 -1.65
N GLY A 5 -9.48 12.10 -1.97
CA GLY A 5 -8.17 12.29 -1.34
C GLY A 5 -8.29 12.43 0.17
N ALA A 6 -9.19 13.28 0.66
CA ALA A 6 -9.42 13.51 2.08
C ALA A 6 -9.82 12.24 2.85
N LEU A 7 -10.63 11.37 2.22
CA LEU A 7 -11.03 10.08 2.80
C LEU A 7 -9.83 9.12 2.92
N ILE A 8 -8.91 9.13 1.95
CA ILE A 8 -7.75 8.22 1.90
C ILE A 8 -6.62 8.67 2.84
N ILE A 9 -6.47 9.98 3.06
CA ILE A 9 -5.43 10.56 3.91
C ILE A 9 -5.29 9.87 5.29
N PRO A 10 -6.34 9.64 6.11
CA PRO A 10 -6.18 8.99 7.40
C PRO A 10 -5.64 7.56 7.27
N PHE A 11 -6.08 6.81 6.26
CA PHE A 11 -5.56 5.45 5.99
C PHE A 11 -4.10 5.48 5.53
N PHE A 12 -3.75 6.45 4.69
CA PHE A 12 -2.39 6.66 4.23
C PHE A 12 -1.45 7.00 5.39
N ILE A 13 -1.83 7.95 6.26
CA ILE A 13 -1.06 8.32 7.45
C ILE A 13 -0.87 7.10 8.35
N TYR A 14 -1.94 6.35 8.59
CA TYR A 14 -1.88 5.14 9.40
C TYR A 14 -0.94 4.08 8.82
N ALA A 15 -1.01 3.83 7.51
CA ALA A 15 -0.12 2.92 6.80
C ALA A 15 1.34 3.38 6.84
N LEU A 16 1.58 4.69 6.75
CA LEU A 16 2.91 5.29 6.85
C LEU A 16 3.52 5.06 8.25
N ILE A 17 2.73 5.27 9.31
CA ILE A 17 3.15 5.03 10.69
C ILE A 17 3.54 3.56 10.87
N ILE A 18 2.75 2.63 10.34
CA ILE A 18 3.08 1.19 10.36
C ILE A 18 4.39 0.92 9.66
N HIS A 19 4.56 1.46 8.45
CA HIS A 19 5.77 1.26 7.67
C HIS A 19 7.01 1.77 8.40
N ILE A 20 6.97 2.99 8.94
CA ILE A 20 8.07 3.58 9.71
C ILE A 20 8.36 2.76 10.96
N LYS A 21 7.33 2.38 11.72
CA LYS A 21 7.47 1.56 12.93
C LYS A 21 8.12 0.21 12.61
N PHE A 22 7.69 -0.44 11.53
CA PHE A 22 8.25 -1.70 11.08
C PHE A 22 9.69 -1.53 10.62
N SER A 23 9.98 -0.54 9.78
CA SER A 23 11.33 -0.27 9.24
C SER A 23 12.36 0.11 10.33
N ARG A 24 11.92 0.71 11.44
CA ARG A 24 12.79 1.00 12.59
C ARG A 24 12.94 -0.20 13.53
N SER A 25 12.07 -1.21 13.42
CA SER A 25 12.16 -2.41 14.24
C SER A 25 13.33 -3.29 13.81
N GLU A 26 13.98 -3.94 14.77
CA GLU A 26 15.07 -4.90 14.54
C GLU A 26 14.61 -6.08 13.66
N ASN A 27 13.32 -6.43 13.77
CA ASN A 27 12.66 -7.43 12.94
C ASN A 27 12.70 -7.13 11.43
N SER A 28 12.80 -5.86 11.01
CA SER A 28 12.90 -5.51 9.58
C SER A 28 14.27 -5.82 8.97
N LYS A 29 15.32 -5.82 9.80
CA LYS A 29 16.71 -6.07 9.36
C LYS A 29 16.99 -7.55 9.19
N ASN A 30 16.21 -8.38 9.87
CA ASN A 30 16.27 -9.84 9.77
C ASN A 30 15.74 -10.33 8.42
N GLU A 31 16.20 -11.50 7.99
CA GLU A 31 15.80 -12.13 6.73
C GLU A 31 14.28 -12.31 6.63
N LYS A 32 13.64 -12.64 7.76
CA LYS A 32 12.18 -12.69 7.90
C LYS A 32 11.50 -11.34 7.58
N GLY A 33 12.08 -10.23 8.04
CA GLY A 33 11.59 -8.89 7.76
C GLY A 33 11.73 -8.50 6.28
N LYS A 34 12.87 -8.86 5.67
CA LYS A 34 13.08 -8.67 4.23
C LYS A 34 12.05 -9.41 3.39
N ILE A 35 11.70 -10.65 3.77
CA ILE A 35 10.66 -11.43 3.09
C ILE A 35 9.28 -10.75 3.22
N ILE A 36 8.95 -10.20 4.39
CA ILE A 36 7.68 -9.47 4.59
C ILE A 36 7.60 -8.24 3.70
N LEU A 37 8.68 -7.46 3.59
CA LEU A 37 8.75 -6.28 2.73
C LEU A 37 8.61 -6.68 1.26
N ALA A 38 9.34 -7.71 0.81
CA ALA A 38 9.27 -8.21 -0.56
C ALA A 38 7.87 -8.72 -0.92
N LYS A 39 7.21 -9.49 -0.03
CA LYS A 39 5.83 -9.93 -0.24
C LYS A 39 4.87 -8.75 -0.29
N SER A 40 4.99 -7.81 0.65
CA SER A 40 4.13 -6.63 0.69
C SER A 40 4.29 -5.79 -0.57
N ALA A 41 5.51 -5.62 -1.07
CA ALA A 41 5.80 -4.90 -2.32
C ALA A 41 5.20 -5.64 -3.52
N LYS A 42 5.29 -6.96 -3.57
CA LYS A 42 4.68 -7.77 -4.65
C LYS A 42 3.16 -7.56 -4.77
N TYR A 43 2.47 -7.33 -3.65
CA TYR A 43 1.03 -7.03 -3.66
C TYR A 43 0.73 -5.57 -4.00
N ALA A 44 1.57 -4.64 -3.55
CA ALA A 44 1.35 -3.22 -3.78
C ALA A 44 1.74 -2.80 -5.21
N LEU A 45 2.87 -3.28 -5.75
CA LEU A 45 3.42 -2.83 -7.03
C LEU A 45 2.44 -2.89 -8.22
N PRO A 46 1.61 -3.94 -8.39
CA PRO A 46 0.64 -4.00 -9.48
C PRO A 46 -0.45 -2.93 -9.41
N VAL A 47 -0.71 -2.35 -8.24
CA VAL A 47 -1.75 -1.33 -8.03
C VAL A 47 -1.50 -0.11 -8.93
N PHE A 48 -0.23 0.29 -9.08
CA PHE A 48 0.13 1.46 -9.85
C PHE A 48 -0.16 1.29 -11.36
N PRO A 49 0.38 0.30 -12.08
CA PRO A 49 0.07 0.12 -13.51
C PRO A 49 -1.41 -0.20 -13.74
N VAL A 50 -2.08 -0.94 -12.84
CA VAL A 50 -3.52 -1.24 -12.97
C VAL A 50 -4.37 0.02 -12.82
N GLY A 51 -4.12 0.84 -11.79
CA GLY A 51 -4.86 2.07 -11.58
C GLY A 51 -4.56 3.13 -12.64
N TRP A 52 -3.32 3.18 -13.13
CA TRP A 52 -2.96 4.05 -14.26
C TRP A 52 -3.65 3.61 -15.55
N LEU A 53 -3.66 2.31 -15.86
CA LEU A 53 -4.36 1.78 -17.03
C LEU A 53 -5.87 2.07 -16.97
N ALA A 54 -6.48 1.94 -15.80
CA ALA A 54 -7.89 2.30 -15.60
C ALA A 54 -8.14 3.80 -15.88
N LEU A 55 -7.23 4.68 -15.47
CA LEU A 55 -7.31 6.12 -15.73
C LEU A 55 -7.16 6.44 -17.22
N GLU A 56 -6.22 5.79 -17.90
CA GLU A 56 -5.99 5.95 -19.34
C GLU A 56 -7.20 5.47 -20.16
N LEU A 57 -7.79 4.32 -19.79
CA LEU A 57 -9.00 3.80 -20.42
C LEU A 57 -10.18 4.75 -20.21
N TYR A 58 -10.37 5.29 -19.01
CA TYR A 58 -11.41 6.28 -18.74
C TYR A 58 -11.22 7.54 -19.60
N HIS A 59 -9.98 8.05 -19.67
CA HIS A 59 -9.63 9.22 -20.47
C HIS A 59 -9.95 9.04 -21.95
N ARG A 60 -9.67 7.84 -22.49
CA ARG A 60 -9.87 7.54 -23.91
C ARG A 60 -11.32 7.22 -24.28
N ILE A 61 -12.05 6.53 -23.40
CA ILE A 61 -13.36 5.94 -23.75
C ILE A 61 -14.52 6.85 -23.34
N ILE A 62 -14.43 7.51 -22.18
CA ILE A 62 -15.56 8.20 -21.57
C ILE A 62 -15.44 9.71 -21.77
N THR A 63 -14.33 10.30 -21.35
CA THR A 63 -14.14 11.76 -21.37
C THR A 63 -12.69 12.14 -21.23
N ILE A 64 -12.27 13.11 -22.03
CA ILE A 64 -10.95 13.74 -21.92
C ILE A 64 -10.84 14.38 -20.53
N ILE A 65 -10.02 13.77 -19.69
CA ILE A 65 -9.74 14.24 -18.33
C ILE A 65 -8.84 15.49 -18.41
N PRO A 66 -9.22 16.62 -17.79
CA PRO A 66 -8.35 17.78 -17.68
C PRO A 66 -7.08 17.45 -16.88
N TYR A 67 -5.97 18.11 -17.18
CA TYR A 67 -4.67 17.86 -16.55
C TYR A 67 -4.72 17.90 -15.01
N GLU A 68 -5.41 18.89 -14.42
CA GLU A 68 -5.52 19.00 -12.96
C GLU A 68 -6.22 17.78 -12.33
N THR A 69 -7.26 17.27 -12.98
CA THR A 69 -7.98 16.08 -12.51
C THR A 69 -7.13 14.81 -12.66
N TYR A 70 -6.36 14.71 -13.74
CA TYR A 70 -5.40 13.62 -13.94
C TYR A 70 -4.31 13.65 -12.87
N ARG A 71 -3.72 14.83 -12.59
CA ARG A 71 -2.70 15.03 -11.56
C ARG A 71 -3.23 14.62 -10.17
N ASP A 72 -4.44 15.02 -9.82
CA ASP A 72 -5.09 14.63 -8.58
C ASP A 72 -5.33 13.11 -8.49
N ALA A 73 -5.75 12.49 -9.60
CA ALA A 73 -5.97 11.04 -9.67
C ALA A 73 -4.66 10.25 -9.49
N ILE A 74 -3.55 10.72 -10.06
CA ILE A 74 -2.22 10.14 -9.83
C ILE A 74 -1.82 10.26 -8.35
N TRP A 75 -2.08 11.40 -7.70
CA TRP A 75 -1.84 11.55 -6.27
C TRP A 75 -2.65 10.55 -5.43
N VAL A 76 -3.92 10.37 -5.74
CA VAL A 76 -4.79 9.37 -5.10
C VAL A 76 -4.23 7.95 -5.33
N LEU A 77 -3.78 7.64 -6.54
CA LEU A 77 -3.19 6.34 -6.87
C LEU A 77 -1.92 6.05 -6.07
N VAL A 78 -1.04 7.06 -5.91
CA VAL A 78 0.16 6.95 -5.08
C VAL A 78 -0.19 6.75 -3.61
N MET A 79 -1.14 7.51 -3.07
CA MET A 79 -1.60 7.31 -1.68
C MET A 79 -2.18 5.92 -1.46
N LEU A 80 -2.93 5.40 -2.43
CA LEU A 80 -3.55 4.08 -2.37
C LEU A 80 -2.48 2.96 -2.42
N LEU A 81 -1.46 3.12 -3.27
CA LEU A 81 -0.30 2.22 -3.33
C LEU A 81 0.39 2.08 -1.96
N PHE A 82 0.73 3.22 -1.33
CA PHE A 82 1.39 3.22 -0.02
C PHE A 82 0.48 2.71 1.10
N THR A 83 -0.82 3.00 1.02
CA THR A 83 -1.81 2.45 1.94
C THR A 83 -1.81 0.92 1.89
N ILE A 84 -1.96 0.34 0.69
CA ILE A 84 -1.95 -1.12 0.50
C ILE A 84 -0.62 -1.72 0.96
N TYR A 85 0.50 -1.05 0.68
CA TYR A 85 1.81 -1.51 1.11
C TYR A 85 1.93 -1.57 2.64
N GLY A 86 1.60 -0.49 3.35
CA GLY A 86 1.66 -0.45 4.81
C GLY A 86 0.68 -1.43 5.49
N PHE A 87 -0.54 -1.56 4.95
CA PHE A 87 -1.48 -2.57 5.45
C PHE A 87 -1.00 -4.01 5.20
N SER A 88 -0.40 -4.28 4.03
CA SER A 88 0.19 -5.59 3.73
C SER A 88 1.30 -5.94 4.71
N ILE A 89 2.18 -4.99 5.04
CA ILE A 89 3.23 -5.20 6.06
C ILE A 89 2.59 -5.58 7.40
N ARG A 90 1.56 -4.86 7.85
CA ARG A 90 0.86 -5.19 9.11
C ARG A 90 0.23 -6.58 9.06
N HIS A 91 -0.43 -6.93 7.97
CA HIS A 91 -1.08 -8.22 7.78
C HIS A 91 -0.07 -9.37 7.86
N TYR A 92 1.04 -9.28 7.11
CA TYR A 92 2.08 -10.32 7.13
C TYR A 92 2.83 -10.38 8.45
N THR A 93 3.07 -9.24 9.09
CA THR A 93 3.70 -9.20 10.42
C THR A 93 2.83 -9.90 11.46
N ARG A 94 1.52 -9.63 11.50
CA ARG A 94 0.60 -10.30 12.44
C ARG A 94 0.49 -11.79 12.15
N ARG A 95 0.28 -12.19 10.89
CA ARG A 95 0.09 -13.60 10.52
C ARG A 95 1.30 -14.47 10.91
N ARG A 96 2.52 -13.95 10.80
CA ARG A 96 3.75 -14.65 11.18
C ARG A 96 3.97 -14.75 12.69
N VAL A 97 3.47 -13.79 13.47
CA VAL A 97 3.48 -13.88 14.94
C VAL A 97 2.57 -15.03 15.39
N PHE A 98 1.40 -15.19 14.77
CA PHE A 98 0.51 -16.32 15.04
C PHE A 98 1.11 -17.68 14.66
N GLU A 99 1.73 -17.80 13.47
CA GLU A 99 2.41 -19.06 13.06
C GLU A 99 3.54 -19.47 14.03
N ASN A 100 4.33 -18.52 14.56
CA ASN A 100 5.38 -18.86 15.53
C ASN A 100 4.80 -19.26 16.91
N GLN A 101 3.64 -18.73 17.31
CA GLN A 101 3.02 -19.09 18.60
C GLN A 101 2.40 -20.49 18.56
N GLU A 102 1.85 -20.93 17.43
CA GLU A 102 1.34 -22.31 17.27
C GLU A 102 2.47 -23.36 17.26
N VAL A 103 3.67 -23.01 16.78
CA VAL A 103 4.82 -23.92 16.72
C VAL A 103 5.51 -24.07 18.09
N PHE A 104 5.51 -23.03 18.93
CA PHE A 104 6.08 -23.09 20.29
C PHE A 104 5.07 -23.50 21.38
N GLY A 105 3.79 -23.65 21.03
CA GLY A 105 2.72 -24.11 21.92
C GLY A 105 2.44 -25.61 21.88
N LYS A 106 3.28 -26.40 21.18
CA LYS A 106 3.31 -27.86 21.18
C LYS A 106 4.63 -28.35 21.75
#